data_AF-A0A2X4U393-F1
#
_entry.id   AF-A0A2X4U393-F1
#
_cell.length_a   1.000
_cell.length_b   1.000
_cell.length_c   1.000
_cell.angle_alpha   90.00
_cell.angle_beta   90.00
_cell.angle_gamma   90.00
#
_symmetry.space_group_name_H-M   'P 1'
#
loop_
_entity.id
_entity.type
_entity.pdbx_description
1 polymer ?
#
loop_
_entity_poly.entity_id
_entity_poly.type
_entity_poly.pdbx_seq_one_letter_code
_entity_poly.pdbx_strand_id
1 'polypeptide(L)'
;MHINKQTLTDQPVAFYPPDGDAKGSEACITPQLVEQLGLKESALLKLTWWHQNQCLDPRSLEGMEVRGDLGAAALYLNIPQAYLEYTAENWDPPSRWDEGIPGVLFDYNLNAQSQRQQKQGTQSYNLSGNGTVGGNLGAWRLRADWQSRLDHQGGSGEPNRTSWDWSRYYAYRALPKLGARLTMGEDYLNSDIFDSVRFAGASLVTDDNMLPPNLRGYAPEVTGVARSNAKVIIRQQGRVLYETQVAAGPFRIQDINDAVSGQLDVRVEEQDGSVQEFKMDTASIPYLTRPGSVRYKVAAGRPADWEHHSDGPMFGTGEFSWGVSNGWSLYGGGVAGGDYNALALGVGRDLMMFGALSFDATQSRANLPQQGTLSGGSYRLSYSKRFDDYDSQVTFAGYRFSERNYMSMGEYLDARRDGTRTNSSKEMYTITFNQQFRDLG
;
A
#
# COMPACT_ATOMS: atom_id res chain seq x y z
N MET A 1 31.44 -0.97 -11.81
CA MET A 1 32.10 -0.09 -10.81
C MET A 1 31.83 -0.61 -9.40
N HIS A 2 32.74 -0.51 -8.45
CA HIS A 2 32.55 -1.01 -7.08
C HIS A 2 32.62 0.13 -6.07
N ILE A 3 31.61 0.25 -5.21
CA ILE A 3 31.60 1.16 -4.06
C ILE A 3 31.62 0.32 -2.80
N ASN A 4 32.68 0.40 -2.01
CA ASN A 4 32.91 -0.42 -0.83
C ASN A 4 32.75 -1.92 -1.18
N LYS A 5 31.65 -2.55 -0.76
CA LYS A 5 31.32 -3.95 -1.06
C LYS A 5 30.20 -4.11 -2.12
N GLN A 6 29.64 -3.03 -2.61
CA GLN A 6 28.54 -3.02 -3.58
C GLN A 6 29.07 -2.86 -5.00
N THR A 7 28.49 -3.60 -5.94
CA THR A 7 28.78 -3.46 -7.38
C THR A 7 27.65 -2.67 -8.03
N LEU A 8 28.01 -1.59 -8.71
CA LEU A 8 27.11 -0.81 -9.54
C LEU A 8 27.21 -1.23 -11.00
N THR A 9 26.17 -0.89 -11.76
CA THR A 9 26.06 -1.10 -13.21
C THR A 9 27.31 -0.60 -13.94
N ASP A 10 27.65 -1.29 -15.02
CA ASP A 10 28.81 -0.92 -15.84
C ASP A 10 28.61 0.44 -16.49
N GLN A 11 29.57 1.33 -16.27
CA GLN A 11 29.57 2.71 -16.75
C GLN A 11 30.96 3.01 -17.33
N PRO A 12 31.05 3.71 -18.47
CA PRO A 12 32.33 4.15 -19.01
C PRO A 12 32.91 5.23 -18.09
N VAL A 13 34.13 5.01 -17.60
CA VAL A 13 34.87 6.00 -16.80
C VAL A 13 36.14 6.38 -17.56
N ALA A 14 36.25 7.66 -17.88
CA ALA A 14 37.46 8.21 -18.49
C ALA A 14 38.56 8.39 -17.44
N PHE A 15 39.82 8.25 -17.86
CA PHE A 15 40.98 8.53 -17.02
C PHE A 15 41.77 9.70 -17.62
N TYR A 16 42.11 10.67 -16.79
CA TYR A 16 42.86 11.87 -17.18
C TYR A 16 44.11 12.06 -16.32
N PRO A 17 45.16 12.71 -16.84
CA PRO A 17 46.31 13.09 -16.04
C PRO A 17 45.93 14.21 -15.05
N PRO A 18 46.27 14.10 -13.76
CA PRO A 18 45.97 15.13 -12.77
C PRO A 18 46.85 16.38 -12.93
N ASP A 19 46.34 17.51 -12.41
CA ASP A 19 47.00 18.83 -12.42
C ASP A 19 48.25 18.82 -11.51
N GLY A 20 49.34 18.22 -11.98
CA GLY A 20 50.60 18.08 -11.23
C GLY A 20 51.42 16.85 -11.58
N ASP A 21 50.83 15.86 -12.26
CA ASP A 21 51.54 14.66 -12.73
C ASP A 21 51.06 14.25 -14.13
N ALA A 22 51.84 14.64 -15.15
CA ALA A 22 51.55 14.29 -16.54
C ALA A 22 51.66 12.78 -16.85
N LYS A 23 52.22 11.98 -15.94
CA LYS A 23 52.26 10.51 -16.04
C LYS A 23 51.23 9.82 -15.13
N GLY A 24 50.54 10.59 -14.30
CA GLY A 24 49.45 10.12 -13.46
C GLY A 24 48.21 9.79 -14.29
N SER A 25 47.32 8.99 -13.72
CA SER A 25 46.05 8.60 -14.33
C SER A 25 45.01 8.52 -13.24
N GLU A 26 44.11 9.51 -13.20
CA GLU A 26 43.01 9.57 -12.23
C GLU A 26 41.68 9.34 -12.94
N ALA A 27 40.81 8.56 -12.29
CA ALA A 27 39.47 8.28 -12.79
C ALA A 27 38.61 9.54 -12.70
N CYS A 28 38.01 9.93 -13.82
CA CYS A 28 37.06 11.04 -13.86
C CYS A 28 35.67 10.57 -13.45
N ILE A 29 35.32 10.80 -12.20
CA ILE A 29 33.97 10.58 -11.70
C ILE A 29 33.16 11.84 -12.02
N THR A 30 32.33 11.75 -13.05
CA THR A 30 31.51 12.89 -13.52
C THR A 30 30.37 13.20 -12.56
N PRO A 31 29.76 14.40 -12.62
CA PRO A 31 28.58 14.73 -11.82
C PRO A 31 27.46 13.69 -11.90
N GLN A 32 27.21 13.13 -13.09
CA GLN A 32 26.20 12.10 -13.30
C GLN A 32 26.55 10.78 -12.58
N LEU A 33 27.84 10.43 -12.51
CA LEU A 33 28.30 9.26 -11.74
C LEU A 33 28.20 9.53 -10.23
N VAL A 34 28.47 10.76 -9.79
CA VAL A 34 28.35 11.18 -8.38
C VAL A 34 26.93 11.01 -7.85
N GLU A 35 25.91 11.33 -8.66
CA GLU A 35 24.49 11.13 -8.29
C GLU A 35 24.17 9.66 -7.96
N GLN A 36 24.84 8.71 -8.63
CA GLN A 36 24.67 7.28 -8.40
C GLN A 36 25.46 6.75 -7.20
N LEU A 37 26.42 7.52 -6.65
CA LEU A 37 27.20 7.09 -5.48
C LEU A 37 26.32 6.96 -4.22
N GLY A 38 25.22 7.71 -4.15
CA GLY A 38 24.34 7.75 -2.97
C GLY A 38 24.98 8.51 -1.82
N LEU A 39 25.52 9.71 -2.09
CA LEU A 39 26.07 10.59 -1.06
C LEU A 39 24.96 11.43 -0.39
N LYS A 40 25.08 11.64 0.92
CA LYS A 40 24.21 12.56 1.66
C LYS A 40 24.34 13.99 1.13
N GLU A 41 23.26 14.76 1.23
CA GLU A 41 23.22 16.17 0.82
C GLU A 41 24.33 17.03 1.48
N SER A 42 24.64 16.76 2.76
CA SER A 42 25.73 17.44 3.48
C SER A 42 27.13 17.10 2.95
N ALA A 43 27.31 15.94 2.32
CA ALA A 43 28.55 15.55 1.66
C ALA A 43 28.63 16.15 0.24
N LEU A 44 27.51 16.19 -0.49
CA LEU A 44 27.42 16.80 -1.82
C LEU A 44 27.84 18.28 -1.81
N LEU A 45 27.51 19.03 -0.75
CA LEU A 45 27.90 20.43 -0.58
C LEU A 45 29.40 20.67 -0.38
N LYS A 46 30.16 19.63 -0.01
CA LYS A 46 31.61 19.71 0.23
C LYS A 46 32.44 19.32 -0.99
N LEU A 47 31.79 18.83 -2.05
CA LEU A 47 32.48 18.31 -3.22
C LEU A 47 33.19 19.44 -3.98
N THR A 48 34.45 19.20 -4.32
CA THR A 48 35.25 20.04 -5.21
C THR A 48 35.50 19.29 -6.50
N TRP A 49 35.66 20.04 -7.59
CA TRP A 49 35.79 19.49 -8.92
C TRP A 49 37.12 19.94 -9.54
N TRP A 50 37.73 19.07 -10.34
CA TRP A 50 38.93 19.33 -11.13
C TRP A 50 38.63 19.07 -12.61
N HIS A 51 39.60 19.34 -13.49
CA HIS A 51 39.45 19.21 -14.94
C HIS A 51 38.23 19.96 -15.49
N GLN A 52 38.24 21.30 -15.39
CA GLN A 52 37.15 22.17 -15.87
C GLN A 52 35.78 21.88 -15.24
N ASN A 53 35.76 21.53 -13.96
CA ASN A 53 34.56 21.15 -13.19
C ASN A 53 33.84 19.88 -13.70
N GLN A 54 34.55 18.97 -14.36
CA GLN A 54 33.96 17.74 -14.90
C GLN A 54 34.27 16.50 -14.07
N CYS A 55 35.34 16.51 -13.27
CA CYS A 55 35.76 15.33 -12.51
C CYS A 55 35.75 15.65 -11.01
N LEU A 56 35.22 14.74 -10.20
CA LEU A 56 35.24 14.87 -8.74
C LEU A 56 36.68 14.78 -8.21
N ASP A 57 37.05 15.69 -7.31
CA ASP A 57 38.29 15.57 -6.53
C ASP A 57 38.05 14.65 -5.32
N PRO A 58 38.67 13.46 -5.23
CA PRO A 58 38.46 12.54 -4.12
C PRO A 58 38.84 13.14 -2.76
N ARG A 59 39.74 14.13 -2.73
CA ARG A 59 40.19 14.79 -1.49
C ARG A 59 39.11 15.69 -0.88
N SER A 60 38.06 15.98 -1.64
CA SER A 60 36.90 16.74 -1.13
C SER A 60 36.17 16.04 0.01
N LEU A 61 36.25 14.70 0.06
CA LEU A 61 35.71 13.89 1.14
C LEU A 61 36.87 13.18 1.87
N GLU A 62 37.09 13.55 3.13
CA GLU A 62 38.15 12.96 3.94
C GLU A 62 37.99 11.43 4.04
N GLY A 63 39.02 10.69 3.64
CA GLY A 63 39.02 9.22 3.68
C GLY A 63 38.33 8.56 2.49
N MET A 64 37.90 9.31 1.47
CA MET A 64 37.51 8.74 0.18
C MET A 64 38.76 8.35 -0.61
N GLU A 65 38.79 7.11 -1.11
CA GLU A 65 39.86 6.60 -1.96
C GLU A 65 39.29 6.07 -3.27
N VAL A 66 40.01 6.33 -4.36
CA VAL A 66 39.64 5.93 -5.72
C VAL A 66 40.79 5.12 -6.30
N ARG A 67 40.53 3.85 -6.62
CA ARG A 67 41.52 2.94 -7.23
C ARG A 67 40.98 2.38 -8.53
N GLY A 68 41.56 2.82 -9.65
CA GLY A 68 41.32 2.22 -10.96
C GLY A 68 42.22 0.99 -11.18
N ASP A 69 41.62 -0.11 -11.64
CA ASP A 69 42.32 -1.31 -12.09
C ASP A 69 41.99 -1.55 -13.58
N LEU A 70 42.86 -1.03 -14.44
CA LEU A 70 42.67 -1.11 -15.90
C LEU A 70 42.78 -2.56 -16.41
N GLY A 71 43.52 -3.43 -15.71
CA GLY A 71 43.66 -4.84 -16.10
C GLY A 71 42.39 -5.64 -15.85
N ALA A 72 41.66 -5.32 -14.77
CA ALA A 72 40.37 -5.92 -14.44
C ALA A 72 39.17 -5.13 -14.99
N ALA A 73 39.40 -4.01 -15.69
CA ALA A 73 38.37 -3.05 -16.10
C ALA A 73 37.46 -2.61 -14.93
N ALA A 74 38.03 -2.45 -13.74
CA ALA A 74 37.30 -2.20 -12.51
C ALA A 74 37.73 -0.88 -11.86
N LEU A 75 36.75 -0.10 -11.38
CA LEU A 75 36.99 1.06 -10.53
C LEU A 75 36.49 0.74 -9.12
N TYR A 76 37.37 0.85 -8.14
CA TYR A 76 37.07 0.68 -6.72
C TYR A 76 37.01 2.04 -6.03
N LEU A 77 35.87 2.34 -5.43
CA LEU A 77 35.60 3.54 -4.65
C LEU A 77 35.42 3.11 -3.19
N ASN A 78 36.33 3.54 -2.32
CA ASN A 78 36.19 3.37 -0.89
C ASN A 78 35.68 4.70 -0.32
N ILE A 79 34.42 4.74 0.10
CA ILE A 79 33.77 5.96 0.62
C ILE A 79 33.35 5.70 2.06
N PRO A 80 33.78 6.55 3.02
CA PRO A 80 33.35 6.41 4.40
C PRO A 80 31.81 6.43 4.54
N GLN A 81 31.27 5.45 5.26
CA GLN A 81 29.83 5.28 5.47
C GLN A 81 29.13 6.52 6.06
N ALA A 82 29.88 7.41 6.72
CA ALA A 82 29.35 8.65 7.26
C ALA A 82 28.78 9.57 6.16
N TYR A 83 29.39 9.54 4.96
CA TYR A 83 29.00 10.37 3.81
C TYR A 83 27.98 9.71 2.89
N LEU A 84 27.83 8.39 2.97
CA LEU A 84 26.85 7.65 2.19
C LEU A 84 25.47 7.73 2.83
N GLU A 85 24.44 7.77 2.00
CA GLU A 85 23.08 7.44 2.38
C GLU A 85 23.04 6.00 2.89
N TYR A 86 22.03 5.68 3.70
CA TYR A 86 21.86 4.30 4.16
C TYR A 86 21.74 3.38 2.94
N THR A 87 22.40 2.23 2.97
CA THR A 87 22.26 1.20 1.94
C THR A 87 22.21 -0.15 2.62
N ALA A 88 21.46 -1.09 2.06
CA ALA A 88 21.44 -2.48 2.51
C ALA A 88 21.57 -3.41 1.30
N GLU A 89 21.91 -4.68 1.53
CA GLU A 89 22.06 -5.66 0.43
C GLU A 89 20.76 -5.84 -0.39
N ASN A 90 19.61 -5.61 0.23
CA ASN A 90 18.29 -5.70 -0.38
C ASN A 90 17.57 -4.33 -0.51
N TRP A 91 18.30 -3.21 -0.41
CA TRP A 91 17.71 -1.88 -0.52
C TRP A 91 18.68 -0.82 -1.03
N ASP A 92 18.29 -0.14 -2.08
CA ASP A 92 18.99 1.01 -2.63
C ASP A 92 18.34 2.34 -2.20
N PRO A 93 19.17 3.37 -1.96
CA PRO A 93 18.70 4.68 -1.56
C PRO A 93 17.94 5.38 -2.69
N PRO A 94 17.10 6.38 -2.37
CA PRO A 94 16.22 7.00 -3.37
C PRO A 94 16.96 7.73 -4.48
N SER A 95 18.22 8.12 -4.29
CA SER A 95 19.06 8.72 -5.33
C SER A 95 19.37 7.77 -6.49
N ARG A 96 19.24 6.45 -6.28
CA ARG A 96 19.52 5.41 -7.29
C ARG A 96 18.26 4.88 -7.97
N TRP A 97 17.08 5.39 -7.64
CA TRP A 97 15.84 4.88 -8.21
C TRP A 97 15.66 5.39 -9.65
N ASP A 98 15.45 4.45 -10.56
CA ASP A 98 15.11 4.73 -11.96
C ASP A 98 13.59 4.93 -12.09
N GLU A 99 13.19 5.93 -12.87
CA GLU A 99 11.78 6.17 -13.21
C GLU A 99 11.27 5.19 -14.27
N GLY A 100 12.17 4.47 -14.92
CA GLY A 100 11.89 3.49 -15.96
C GLY A 100 11.68 4.13 -17.33
N ILE A 101 11.27 3.30 -18.28
CA ILE A 101 11.10 3.70 -19.67
C ILE A 101 9.63 4.04 -20.00
N PRO A 102 9.39 4.97 -20.93
CA PRO A 102 8.05 5.20 -21.45
C PRO A 102 7.51 3.95 -22.15
N GLY A 103 6.25 3.61 -21.88
CA GLY A 103 5.63 2.40 -22.41
C GLY A 103 4.14 2.29 -22.10
N VAL A 104 3.46 1.40 -22.80
CA VAL A 104 2.05 1.07 -22.57
C VAL A 104 1.97 -0.35 -22.05
N LEU A 105 1.06 -0.60 -21.10
CA LEU A 105 0.80 -1.90 -20.52
C LEU A 105 -0.69 -2.24 -20.61
N PHE A 106 -0.98 -3.52 -20.78
CA PHE A 106 -2.33 -4.08 -20.74
C PHE A 106 -2.25 -5.39 -19.96
N ASP A 107 -2.88 -5.40 -18.80
CA ASP A 107 -3.02 -6.55 -17.92
C ASP A 107 -4.43 -7.12 -18.00
N TYR A 108 -4.55 -8.45 -17.94
CA TYR A 108 -5.82 -9.16 -18.00
C TYR A 108 -5.78 -10.45 -17.18
N ASN A 109 -6.84 -10.68 -16.42
CA ASN A 109 -7.17 -11.93 -15.75
C ASN A 109 -8.59 -12.32 -16.18
N LEU A 110 -8.77 -13.54 -16.68
CA LEU A 110 -10.03 -14.05 -17.21
C LEU A 110 -10.36 -15.38 -16.53
N ASN A 111 -11.53 -15.47 -15.91
CA ASN A 111 -12.03 -16.68 -15.27
C ASN A 111 -13.31 -17.14 -15.95
N ALA A 112 -13.30 -18.38 -16.46
CA ALA A 112 -14.46 -19.02 -17.05
C ALA A 112 -14.84 -20.27 -16.24
N GLN A 113 -16.12 -20.38 -15.90
CA GLN A 113 -16.68 -21.54 -15.20
C GLN A 113 -17.96 -21.98 -15.91
N SER A 114 -18.06 -23.27 -16.19
CA SER A 114 -19.26 -23.91 -16.71
C SER A 114 -19.69 -24.97 -15.72
N GLN A 115 -20.93 -24.89 -15.27
CA GLN A 115 -21.48 -25.80 -14.28
C GLN A 115 -22.72 -26.46 -14.86
N ARG A 116 -22.80 -27.80 -14.74
CA ARG A 116 -23.93 -28.59 -15.21
C ARG A 116 -24.50 -29.40 -14.05
N GLN A 117 -25.73 -29.10 -13.68
CA GLN A 117 -26.39 -29.78 -12.57
C GLN A 117 -27.06 -31.09 -13.04
N GLN A 118 -26.60 -32.23 -12.52
CA GLN A 118 -27.07 -33.54 -12.96
C GLN A 118 -28.57 -33.80 -12.69
N LYS A 119 -29.14 -33.24 -11.60
CA LYS A 119 -30.52 -33.51 -11.19
C LYS A 119 -31.59 -32.68 -11.90
N GLN A 120 -31.27 -31.48 -12.39
CA GLN A 120 -32.24 -30.58 -13.04
C GLN A 120 -31.92 -30.29 -14.51
N GLY A 121 -30.80 -30.79 -15.05
CA GLY A 121 -30.41 -30.54 -16.45
C GLY A 121 -29.97 -29.10 -16.75
N THR A 122 -29.95 -28.26 -15.71
CA THR A 122 -29.59 -26.85 -15.78
C THR A 122 -28.09 -26.68 -16.04
N GLN A 123 -27.76 -25.84 -17.01
CA GLN A 123 -26.39 -25.43 -17.30
C GLN A 123 -26.25 -23.93 -17.00
N SER A 124 -25.27 -23.58 -16.18
CA SER A 124 -24.86 -22.20 -15.94
C SER A 124 -23.46 -21.98 -16.50
N TYR A 125 -23.23 -20.78 -17.02
CA TYR A 125 -21.90 -20.31 -17.38
C TYR A 125 -21.63 -18.97 -16.70
N ASN A 126 -20.43 -18.84 -16.17
CA ASN A 126 -19.90 -17.60 -15.62
C ASN A 126 -18.60 -17.28 -16.38
N LEU A 127 -18.51 -16.09 -16.93
CA LEU A 127 -17.28 -15.52 -17.46
C LEU A 127 -17.05 -14.18 -16.78
N SER A 128 -15.93 -14.03 -16.10
CA SER A 128 -15.50 -12.75 -15.54
C SER A 128 -14.10 -12.42 -16.00
N GLY A 129 -13.81 -11.13 -16.02
CA GLY A 129 -12.49 -10.61 -16.31
C GLY A 129 -12.21 -9.36 -15.54
N ASN A 130 -10.96 -9.13 -15.19
CA ASN A 130 -10.48 -7.88 -14.64
C ASN A 130 -9.05 -7.63 -15.09
N GLY A 131 -8.62 -6.38 -15.06
CA GLY A 131 -7.26 -6.05 -15.46
C GLY A 131 -6.99 -4.56 -15.39
N THR A 132 -5.80 -4.17 -15.84
CA THR A 132 -5.35 -2.78 -15.80
C THR A 132 -4.75 -2.37 -17.14
N VAL A 133 -5.22 -1.27 -17.69
CA VAL A 133 -4.57 -0.58 -18.81
C VAL A 133 -3.72 0.54 -18.26
N GLY A 134 -2.51 0.75 -18.79
CA GLY A 134 -1.65 1.80 -18.27
C GLY A 134 -0.67 2.37 -19.27
N GLY A 135 -0.20 3.57 -18.96
CA GLY A 135 0.90 4.24 -19.67
C GLY A 135 1.91 4.76 -18.66
N ASN A 136 3.19 4.66 -19.00
CA ASN A 136 4.29 5.23 -18.23
C ASN A 136 4.96 6.30 -19.08
N LEU A 137 5.24 7.46 -18.49
CA LEU A 137 6.03 8.52 -19.12
C LEU A 137 6.84 9.26 -18.05
N GLY A 138 8.14 9.01 -18.01
CA GLY A 138 9.00 9.47 -16.92
C GLY A 138 8.45 8.98 -15.57
N ALA A 139 8.39 9.89 -14.59
CA ALA A 139 7.89 9.56 -13.25
C ALA A 139 6.36 9.33 -13.15
N TRP A 140 5.60 9.67 -14.21
CA TRP A 140 4.15 9.54 -14.19
C TRP A 140 3.68 8.18 -14.67
N ARG A 141 2.80 7.57 -13.88
CA ARG A 141 2.21 6.27 -14.13
C ARG A 141 0.69 6.44 -14.21
N LEU A 142 0.13 6.37 -15.41
CA LEU A 142 -1.31 6.42 -15.67
C LEU A 142 -1.88 5.02 -15.69
N ARG A 143 -3.02 4.82 -15.06
CA ARG A 143 -3.68 3.52 -14.93
C ARG A 143 -5.19 3.66 -15.03
N ALA A 144 -5.81 2.69 -15.68
CA ALA A 144 -7.25 2.53 -15.82
C ALA A 144 -7.60 1.05 -15.53
N ASP A 145 -8.29 0.82 -14.42
CA ASP A 145 -8.62 -0.52 -13.93
C ASP A 145 -10.00 -0.91 -14.50
N TRP A 146 -10.12 -2.08 -15.14
CA TRP A 146 -11.38 -2.55 -15.75
C TRP A 146 -11.84 -3.88 -15.13
N GLN A 147 -13.15 -4.09 -15.11
CA GLN A 147 -13.76 -5.36 -14.70
C GLN A 147 -14.99 -5.67 -15.55
N SER A 148 -15.25 -6.95 -15.75
CA SER A 148 -16.33 -7.47 -16.58
C SER A 148 -16.88 -8.75 -15.97
N ARG A 149 -18.19 -8.94 -16.07
CA ARG A 149 -18.87 -10.15 -15.61
C ARG A 149 -20.05 -10.46 -16.51
N LEU A 150 -20.14 -11.72 -16.92
CA LEU A 150 -21.19 -12.33 -17.69
C LEU A 150 -21.67 -13.57 -16.92
N ASP A 151 -22.87 -13.49 -16.36
CA ASP A 151 -23.54 -14.63 -15.71
C ASP A 151 -24.72 -15.09 -16.55
N HIS A 152 -24.80 -16.40 -16.75
CA HIS A 152 -25.98 -17.05 -17.28
C HIS A 152 -26.33 -18.28 -16.47
N GLN A 153 -27.60 -18.36 -16.10
CA GLN A 153 -28.15 -19.48 -15.37
C GLN A 153 -29.34 -20.03 -16.16
N GLY A 154 -29.11 -21.13 -16.88
CA GLY A 154 -30.17 -21.81 -17.61
C GLY A 154 -31.34 -22.18 -16.69
N GLY A 155 -32.54 -22.39 -17.24
CA GLY A 155 -33.70 -22.91 -16.49
C GLY A 155 -34.30 -22.02 -15.38
N SER A 156 -33.68 -20.90 -15.02
CA SER A 156 -34.14 -19.98 -13.96
C SER A 156 -35.15 -18.93 -14.44
N GLY A 157 -35.24 -18.70 -15.75
CA GLY A 157 -36.03 -17.60 -16.32
C GLY A 157 -35.41 -16.21 -16.10
N GLU A 158 -34.25 -16.11 -15.44
CA GLU A 158 -33.54 -14.85 -15.26
C GLU A 158 -32.76 -14.46 -16.55
N PRO A 159 -32.77 -13.18 -16.94
CA PRO A 159 -31.99 -12.71 -18.07
C PRO A 159 -30.49 -12.78 -17.77
N ASN A 160 -29.67 -12.92 -18.82
CA ASN A 160 -28.22 -12.87 -18.70
C ASN A 160 -27.80 -11.54 -18.04
N ARG A 161 -26.99 -11.60 -17.00
CA ARG A 161 -26.44 -10.41 -16.34
C ARG A 161 -25.08 -10.14 -16.95
N THR A 162 -24.99 -9.04 -17.69
CA THR A 162 -23.76 -8.59 -18.34
C THR A 162 -23.39 -7.22 -17.81
N SER A 163 -22.19 -7.09 -17.29
CA SER A 163 -21.64 -5.82 -16.78
C SER A 163 -20.22 -5.65 -17.29
N TRP A 164 -19.89 -4.44 -17.74
CA TRP A 164 -18.55 -4.01 -18.11
C TRP A 164 -18.34 -2.62 -17.52
N ASP A 165 -17.34 -2.49 -16.65
CA ASP A 165 -17.11 -1.26 -15.90
C ASP A 165 -15.63 -0.94 -15.87
N TRP A 166 -15.32 0.34 -16.05
CA TRP A 166 -14.01 0.88 -15.72
C TRP A 166 -14.04 1.28 -14.26
N SER A 167 -13.44 0.48 -13.39
CA SER A 167 -13.53 0.69 -11.94
C SER A 167 -12.78 1.93 -11.42
N ARG A 168 -11.71 2.38 -12.10
CA ARG A 168 -10.89 3.50 -11.63
C ARG A 168 -10.05 4.10 -12.75
N TYR A 169 -9.87 5.43 -12.72
CA TYR A 169 -8.91 6.14 -13.56
C TYR A 169 -8.01 7.03 -12.69
N TYR A 170 -6.71 6.84 -12.77
CA TYR A 170 -5.78 7.54 -11.89
C TYR A 170 -4.39 7.69 -12.51
N ALA A 171 -3.68 8.71 -12.07
CA ALA A 171 -2.27 8.91 -12.34
C ALA A 171 -1.55 9.04 -11.00
N TYR A 172 -0.38 8.40 -10.88
CA TYR A 172 0.44 8.53 -9.68
C TYR A 172 1.91 8.74 -10.02
N ARG A 173 2.63 9.33 -9.07
CA ARG A 173 4.08 9.48 -9.10
C ARG A 173 4.66 9.35 -7.69
N ALA A 174 5.85 8.77 -7.60
CA ALA A 174 6.63 8.78 -6.38
C ALA A 174 7.20 10.20 -6.13
N LEU A 175 7.35 10.55 -4.85
CA LEU A 175 8.05 11.75 -4.38
C LEU A 175 9.13 11.30 -3.38
N PRO A 176 10.30 10.87 -3.87
CA PRO A 176 11.37 10.28 -3.04
C PRO A 176 11.78 11.15 -1.84
N LYS A 177 11.93 12.46 -2.04
CA LYS A 177 12.30 13.43 -0.99
C LYS A 177 11.30 13.49 0.17
N LEU A 178 10.05 13.16 -0.09
CA LEU A 178 8.97 13.14 0.88
C LEU A 178 8.67 11.73 1.41
N GLY A 179 9.29 10.68 0.84
CA GLY A 179 8.94 9.29 1.14
C GLY A 179 7.46 8.98 0.86
N ALA A 180 6.86 9.67 -0.11
CA ALA A 180 5.42 9.66 -0.33
C ALA A 180 5.06 9.45 -1.79
N ARG A 181 3.84 8.95 -2.04
CA ARG A 181 3.24 8.79 -3.35
C ARG A 181 2.11 9.80 -3.52
N LEU A 182 2.16 10.54 -4.62
CA LEU A 182 1.09 11.46 -5.04
C LEU A 182 0.21 10.73 -6.04
N THR A 183 -1.07 10.59 -5.73
CA THR A 183 -2.10 10.04 -6.63
C THR A 183 -3.11 11.13 -6.99
N MET A 184 -3.53 11.17 -8.25
CA MET A 184 -4.53 12.09 -8.79
C MET A 184 -5.55 11.31 -9.63
N GLY A 185 -6.81 11.69 -9.54
CA GLY A 185 -7.92 11.01 -10.20
C GLY A 185 -8.81 10.29 -9.20
N GLU A 186 -9.37 9.17 -9.59
CA GLU A 186 -10.21 8.34 -8.74
C GLU A 186 -9.36 7.41 -7.90
N ASP A 187 -9.59 7.37 -6.60
CA ASP A 187 -8.93 6.44 -5.70
C ASP A 187 -9.83 6.11 -4.49
N TYR A 188 -9.37 5.19 -3.67
CA TYR A 188 -9.96 4.86 -2.38
C TYR A 188 -9.17 5.54 -1.28
N LEU A 189 -9.85 6.06 -0.28
CA LEU A 189 -9.21 6.61 0.89
C LEU A 189 -8.52 5.49 1.67
N ASN A 190 -7.19 5.39 1.54
CA ASN A 190 -6.39 4.49 2.35
C ASN A 190 -6.04 5.17 3.68
N SER A 191 -6.80 4.86 4.73
CA SER A 191 -6.63 5.42 6.08
C SER A 191 -6.51 4.28 7.10
N ASP A 192 -5.66 4.48 8.11
CA ASP A 192 -5.53 3.50 9.22
C ASP A 192 -6.56 3.77 10.34
N ILE A 193 -7.21 4.93 10.30
CA ILE A 193 -8.08 5.44 11.36
C ILE A 193 -9.54 5.52 10.89
N PHE A 194 -9.76 5.99 9.67
CA PHE A 194 -11.09 6.16 9.07
C PHE A 194 -11.38 5.04 8.08
N ASP A 195 -12.66 4.69 7.96
CA ASP A 195 -13.09 3.72 6.98
C ASP A 195 -12.82 4.24 5.56
N SER A 196 -12.45 3.34 4.65
CA SER A 196 -12.19 3.66 3.25
C SER A 196 -13.44 4.22 2.56
N VAL A 197 -13.26 5.12 1.59
CA VAL A 197 -14.31 5.67 0.74
C VAL A 197 -13.73 5.99 -0.62
N ARG A 198 -14.47 5.67 -1.70
CA ARG A 198 -14.10 6.06 -3.05
C ARG A 198 -14.25 7.58 -3.24
N PHE A 199 -13.26 8.21 -3.84
CA PHE A 199 -13.26 9.64 -4.13
C PHE A 199 -12.54 9.96 -5.44
N ALA A 200 -12.89 11.08 -6.05
CA ALA A 200 -12.17 11.69 -7.15
C ALA A 200 -11.47 12.97 -6.66
N GLY A 201 -10.14 13.02 -6.77
CA GLY A 201 -9.35 14.14 -6.28
C GLY A 201 -7.85 13.88 -6.32
N ALA A 202 -7.16 14.27 -5.25
CA ALA A 202 -5.73 14.03 -5.07
C ALA A 202 -5.43 13.52 -3.66
N SER A 203 -4.44 12.63 -3.55
CA SER A 203 -3.91 12.15 -2.28
C SER A 203 -2.38 12.13 -2.28
N LEU A 204 -1.80 12.42 -1.12
CA LEU A 204 -0.38 12.32 -0.83
C LEU A 204 -0.22 11.43 0.39
N VAL A 205 0.39 10.26 0.19
CA VAL A 205 0.44 9.18 1.18
C VAL A 205 1.88 8.71 1.34
N THR A 206 2.40 8.64 2.57
CA THR A 206 3.70 7.99 2.85
C THR A 206 3.66 6.54 2.33
N ASP A 207 4.66 6.11 1.58
CA ASP A 207 4.72 4.77 0.99
C ASP A 207 5.77 3.91 1.72
N ASP A 208 5.34 2.92 2.48
CA ASP A 208 6.24 2.04 3.24
C ASP A 208 7.17 1.23 2.34
N ASN A 209 6.83 1.00 1.07
CA ASN A 209 7.70 0.30 0.12
C ASN A 209 8.97 1.10 -0.21
N MET A 210 8.95 2.41 0.01
CA MET A 210 10.13 3.27 -0.09
C MET A 210 11.14 3.01 1.02
N LEU A 211 10.72 2.40 2.13
CA LEU A 211 11.60 2.07 3.25
C LEU A 211 12.35 0.75 2.99
N PRO A 212 13.55 0.58 3.58
CA PRO A 212 14.26 -0.69 3.64
C PRO A 212 13.35 -1.84 4.11
N PRO A 213 13.52 -3.07 3.59
CA PRO A 213 12.67 -4.22 3.95
C PRO A 213 12.55 -4.47 5.45
N ASN A 214 13.63 -4.23 6.22
CA ASN A 214 13.64 -4.37 7.68
C ASN A 214 12.73 -3.35 8.41
N LEU A 215 12.21 -2.35 7.68
CA LEU A 215 11.32 -1.29 8.15
C LEU A 215 9.92 -1.38 7.54
N ARG A 216 9.63 -2.37 6.69
CA ARG A 216 8.32 -2.58 6.05
C ARG A 216 7.34 -3.33 6.96
N GLY A 217 6.05 -3.11 6.68
CA GLY A 217 4.93 -3.60 7.45
C GLY A 217 4.39 -4.99 7.06
N TYR A 218 3.30 -5.41 7.72
CA TYR A 218 2.59 -6.67 7.51
C TYR A 218 1.67 -6.63 6.27
N ALA A 219 1.60 -7.73 5.53
CA ALA A 219 0.68 -7.95 4.42
C ALA A 219 -0.51 -8.83 4.87
N PRO A 220 -1.76 -8.48 4.56
CA PRO A 220 -2.92 -9.27 4.95
C PRO A 220 -3.00 -10.57 4.14
N GLU A 221 -3.41 -11.65 4.79
CA GLU A 221 -3.66 -12.95 4.14
C GLU A 221 -5.13 -13.34 4.28
N VAL A 222 -5.75 -13.82 3.20
CA VAL A 222 -7.11 -14.36 3.23
C VAL A 222 -7.05 -15.88 3.24
N THR A 223 -7.58 -16.49 4.29
CA THR A 223 -7.67 -17.94 4.45
C THR A 223 -9.12 -18.41 4.49
N GLY A 224 -9.34 -19.65 4.03
CA GLY A 224 -10.66 -20.27 4.03
C GLY A 224 -10.58 -21.75 3.66
N VAL A 225 -11.73 -22.41 3.62
CA VAL A 225 -11.86 -23.80 3.18
C VAL A 225 -12.91 -23.89 2.09
N ALA A 226 -12.51 -24.34 0.91
CA ALA A 226 -13.40 -24.66 -0.18
C ALA A 226 -13.82 -26.15 -0.09
N ARG A 227 -15.12 -26.44 -0.19
CA ARG A 227 -15.64 -27.82 -0.16
C ARG A 227 -15.35 -28.56 -1.47
N SER A 228 -15.24 -27.82 -2.56
CA SER A 228 -15.00 -28.30 -3.91
C SER A 228 -13.98 -27.38 -4.60
N ASN A 229 -13.72 -27.60 -5.89
CA ASN A 229 -12.98 -26.58 -6.64
C ASN A 229 -13.86 -25.33 -6.72
N ALA A 230 -13.39 -24.24 -6.11
CA ALA A 230 -14.21 -23.06 -5.91
C ALA A 230 -13.55 -21.84 -6.55
N LYS A 231 -14.38 -20.88 -6.93
CA LYS A 231 -13.93 -19.56 -7.37
C LYS A 231 -13.97 -18.62 -6.17
N VAL A 232 -12.81 -18.08 -5.80
CA VAL A 232 -12.68 -17.12 -4.70
C VAL A 232 -12.59 -15.72 -5.28
N ILE A 233 -13.52 -14.87 -4.89
CA ILE A 233 -13.62 -13.47 -5.30
C ILE A 233 -13.45 -12.60 -4.04
N ILE A 234 -12.43 -11.75 -4.04
CA ILE A 234 -12.16 -10.81 -2.95
C ILE A 234 -12.51 -9.42 -3.43
N ARG A 235 -13.43 -8.76 -2.74
CA ARG A 235 -13.91 -7.42 -3.08
C ARG A 235 -13.69 -6.43 -1.95
N GLN A 236 -13.55 -5.17 -2.34
CA GLN A 236 -13.63 -4.04 -1.43
C GLN A 236 -14.55 -3.00 -2.03
N GLN A 237 -15.61 -2.65 -1.29
CA GLN A 237 -16.61 -1.67 -1.72
C GLN A 237 -17.17 -1.96 -3.13
N GLY A 238 -17.30 -3.23 -3.53
CA GLY A 238 -17.79 -3.64 -4.85
C GLY A 238 -16.73 -3.85 -5.93
N ARG A 239 -15.46 -3.45 -5.72
CA ARG A 239 -14.36 -3.67 -6.67
C ARG A 239 -13.73 -5.01 -6.43
N VAL A 240 -13.54 -5.81 -7.48
CA VAL A 240 -12.76 -7.05 -7.41
C VAL A 240 -11.27 -6.69 -7.27
N LEU A 241 -10.72 -6.98 -6.09
CA LEU A 241 -9.30 -6.81 -5.80
C LEU A 241 -8.50 -8.02 -6.28
N TYR A 242 -9.06 -9.22 -6.11
CA TYR A 242 -8.43 -10.47 -6.49
C TYR A 242 -9.48 -11.51 -6.84
N GLU A 243 -9.23 -12.31 -7.86
CA GLU A 243 -10.12 -13.37 -8.30
C GLU A 243 -9.30 -14.56 -8.82
N THR A 244 -9.51 -15.74 -8.24
CA THR A 244 -8.80 -16.97 -8.63
C THR A 244 -9.66 -18.23 -8.41
N GLN A 245 -9.28 -19.32 -9.08
CA GLN A 245 -9.82 -20.65 -8.80
C GLN A 245 -8.91 -21.40 -7.83
N VAL A 246 -9.50 -21.96 -6.78
CA VAL A 246 -8.80 -22.78 -5.78
C VAL A 246 -9.27 -24.23 -5.86
N ALA A 247 -8.37 -25.16 -5.57
CA ALA A 247 -8.72 -26.57 -5.46
C ALA A 247 -9.56 -26.84 -4.19
N ALA A 248 -10.26 -27.97 -4.16
CA ALA A 248 -10.98 -28.43 -2.96
C ALA A 248 -10.02 -28.59 -1.77
N GLY A 249 -10.38 -28.00 -0.63
CA GLY A 249 -9.60 -28.00 0.59
C GLY A 249 -9.30 -26.60 1.14
N PRO A 250 -8.41 -26.49 2.14
CA PRO A 250 -7.98 -25.21 2.68
C PRO A 250 -7.19 -24.41 1.63
N PHE A 251 -7.44 -23.12 1.56
CA PHE A 251 -6.70 -22.19 0.70
C PHE A 251 -6.17 -21.00 1.51
N ARG A 252 -5.07 -20.43 1.01
CA ARG A 252 -4.44 -19.22 1.54
C ARG A 252 -4.02 -18.33 0.37
N ILE A 253 -4.56 -17.12 0.31
CA ILE A 253 -4.23 -16.12 -0.72
C ILE A 253 -3.40 -15.03 -0.04
N GLN A 254 -2.12 -14.95 -0.45
CA GLN A 254 -1.13 -13.98 0.05
C GLN A 254 -0.86 -12.86 -0.97
N ASP A 255 -1.35 -12.98 -2.21
CA ASP A 255 -1.04 -12.09 -3.32
C ASP A 255 -1.94 -10.83 -3.37
N ILE A 256 -2.52 -10.45 -2.23
CA ILE A 256 -3.32 -9.22 -2.13
C ILE A 256 -2.35 -8.07 -1.89
N ASN A 257 -2.50 -6.98 -2.65
CA ASN A 257 -1.63 -5.82 -2.54
C ASN A 257 -1.60 -5.26 -1.11
N ASP A 258 -0.40 -4.97 -0.58
CA ASP A 258 -0.15 -4.45 0.78
C ASP A 258 -0.88 -3.13 1.10
N ALA A 259 -1.36 -2.41 0.07
CA ALA A 259 -2.10 -1.15 0.22
C ALA A 259 -3.61 -1.33 0.50
N VAL A 260 -4.09 -2.56 0.75
CA VAL A 260 -5.50 -2.84 1.01
C VAL A 260 -5.80 -2.68 2.51
N SER A 261 -6.62 -1.67 2.85
CA SER A 261 -7.06 -1.37 4.22
C SER A 261 -8.58 -1.28 4.33
N GLY A 262 -9.14 -1.68 5.47
CA GLY A 262 -10.58 -1.74 5.74
C GLY A 262 -11.23 -3.09 5.47
N GLN A 263 -12.56 -3.09 5.36
CA GLN A 263 -13.38 -4.31 5.19
C GLN A 263 -13.25 -4.90 3.78
N LEU A 264 -13.06 -6.22 3.74
CA LEU A 264 -13.06 -7.07 2.56
C LEU A 264 -14.29 -7.97 2.55
N ASP A 265 -14.97 -8.02 1.42
CA ASP A 265 -16.05 -8.95 1.13
C ASP A 265 -15.46 -10.15 0.37
N VAL A 266 -15.39 -11.31 1.02
CA VAL A 266 -14.90 -12.54 0.42
C VAL A 266 -16.08 -13.42 0.05
N ARG A 267 -16.11 -13.85 -1.22
CA ARG A 267 -17.14 -14.71 -1.78
C ARG A 267 -16.49 -15.94 -2.39
N VAL A 268 -16.90 -17.11 -1.92
CA VAL A 268 -16.45 -18.42 -2.41
C VAL A 268 -17.61 -19.09 -3.14
N GLU A 269 -17.53 -19.17 -4.45
CA GLU A 269 -18.52 -19.83 -5.32
C GLU A 269 -18.08 -21.29 -5.56
N GLU A 270 -18.80 -22.25 -4.99
CA GLU A 270 -18.51 -23.68 -5.07
C GLU A 270 -19.01 -24.31 -6.38
N GLN A 271 -18.51 -25.49 -6.74
CA GLN A 271 -18.93 -26.22 -7.95
C GLN A 271 -20.40 -26.67 -7.94
N ASP A 272 -21.03 -26.77 -6.78
CA ASP A 272 -22.45 -27.11 -6.65
C ASP A 272 -23.36 -25.86 -6.76
N GLY A 273 -22.77 -24.68 -6.93
CA GLY A 273 -23.47 -23.40 -7.02
C GLY A 273 -23.78 -22.79 -5.65
N SER A 274 -23.42 -23.46 -4.55
CA SER A 274 -23.48 -22.85 -3.23
C SER A 274 -22.45 -21.72 -3.14
N VAL A 275 -22.83 -20.65 -2.44
CA VAL A 275 -21.98 -19.48 -2.25
C VAL A 275 -21.76 -19.30 -0.75
N GLN A 276 -20.50 -19.21 -0.35
CA GLN A 276 -20.12 -18.82 1.00
C GLN A 276 -19.64 -17.37 0.95
N GLU A 277 -20.29 -16.49 1.71
CA GLU A 277 -19.90 -15.08 1.82
C GLU A 277 -19.51 -14.79 3.26
N PHE A 278 -18.35 -14.18 3.45
CA PHE A 278 -17.91 -13.68 4.75
C PHE A 278 -17.18 -12.36 4.58
N LYS A 279 -17.28 -11.52 5.62
CA LYS A 279 -16.60 -10.24 5.69
C LYS A 279 -15.39 -10.40 6.60
N MET A 280 -14.24 -9.96 6.13
CA MET A 280 -13.01 -9.90 6.89
C MET A 280 -12.58 -8.44 6.98
N ASP A 281 -12.29 -7.95 8.17
CA ASP A 281 -11.61 -6.67 8.31
C ASP A 281 -10.10 -6.91 8.19
N THR A 282 -9.41 -6.09 7.40
CA THR A 282 -7.96 -6.15 7.37
C THR A 282 -7.45 -5.63 8.70
N ALA A 283 -6.88 -6.53 9.50
CA ALA A 283 -6.29 -6.18 10.78
C ALA A 283 -5.04 -5.31 10.54
N SER A 284 -5.22 -4.00 10.40
CA SER A 284 -4.11 -3.06 10.56
C SER A 284 -4.02 -2.71 12.05
N ILE A 285 -2.88 -3.02 12.66
CA ILE A 285 -2.52 -2.34 13.91
C ILE A 285 -2.06 -0.97 13.46
N PRO A 286 -2.74 0.13 13.84
CA PRO A 286 -2.29 1.48 13.52
C PRO A 286 -0.86 1.59 14.04
N TYR A 287 0.09 1.65 13.11
CA TYR A 287 1.47 1.27 13.38
C TYR A 287 2.05 1.98 14.58
N LEU A 288 2.82 1.21 15.36
CA LEU A 288 3.91 1.72 16.15
C LEU A 288 4.94 2.34 15.19
N THR A 289 4.71 3.59 14.82
CA THR A 289 5.70 4.36 14.06
C THR A 289 6.99 4.40 14.87
N ARG A 290 8.11 4.07 14.23
CA ARG A 290 9.40 4.00 14.89
C ARG A 290 9.78 5.36 15.48
N PRO A 291 10.55 5.37 16.59
CA PRO A 291 11.02 6.61 17.19
C PRO A 291 11.69 7.51 16.16
N GLY A 292 11.22 8.75 16.02
CA GLY A 292 11.75 9.74 15.09
C GLY A 292 11.20 9.66 13.66
N SER A 293 10.39 8.65 13.31
CA SER A 293 9.67 8.60 12.03
C SER A 293 8.29 9.26 12.15
N VAL A 294 7.82 9.86 11.06
CA VAL A 294 6.47 10.40 10.92
C VAL A 294 5.87 9.85 9.64
N ARG A 295 4.70 9.23 9.76
CA ARG A 295 3.87 8.80 8.64
C ARG A 295 2.73 9.78 8.51
N TYR A 296 2.34 10.11 7.28
CA TYR A 296 1.24 11.02 7.04
C TYR A 296 0.48 10.62 5.77
N LYS A 297 -0.82 10.86 5.79
CA LYS A 297 -1.68 10.69 4.63
C LYS A 297 -2.62 11.87 4.55
N VAL A 298 -2.66 12.51 3.39
CA VAL A 298 -3.52 13.67 3.14
C VAL A 298 -4.27 13.41 1.85
N ALA A 299 -5.58 13.65 1.83
CA ALA A 299 -6.36 13.57 0.61
C ALA A 299 -7.40 14.69 0.55
N ALA A 300 -7.73 15.13 -0.65
CA ALA A 300 -8.78 16.10 -0.89
C ALA A 300 -9.48 15.78 -2.21
N GLY A 301 -10.81 15.83 -2.20
CA GLY A 301 -11.59 15.46 -3.37
C GLY A 301 -13.08 15.45 -3.10
N ARG A 302 -13.84 14.89 -4.04
CA ARG A 302 -15.27 14.62 -3.87
C ARG A 302 -15.49 13.13 -3.78
N PRO A 303 -16.36 12.63 -2.90
CA PRO A 303 -16.72 11.23 -2.91
C PRO A 303 -17.35 10.87 -4.26
N ALA A 304 -17.14 9.64 -4.71
CA ALA A 304 -17.61 9.18 -6.01
C ALA A 304 -18.28 7.81 -5.88
N ASP A 305 -19.33 7.58 -6.66
CA ASP A 305 -20.01 6.30 -6.75
C ASP A 305 -19.39 5.38 -7.80
N TRP A 306 -20.04 4.24 -8.06
CA TRP A 306 -19.55 3.26 -9.03
C TRP A 306 -19.62 3.73 -10.48
N GLU A 307 -20.55 4.63 -10.75
CA GLU A 307 -20.87 5.18 -12.07
C GLU A 307 -20.07 6.46 -12.34
N HIS A 308 -19.06 6.75 -11.50
CA HIS A 308 -18.19 7.93 -11.57
C HIS A 308 -18.91 9.26 -11.30
N HIS A 309 -20.11 9.23 -10.74
CA HIS A 309 -20.81 10.44 -10.32
C HIS A 309 -20.26 10.91 -8.97
N SER A 310 -20.10 12.24 -8.84
CA SER A 310 -19.72 12.82 -7.55
C SER A 310 -20.90 12.75 -6.58
N ASP A 311 -20.68 12.14 -5.41
CA ASP A 311 -21.68 12.02 -4.35
C ASP A 311 -21.29 12.88 -3.14
N GLY A 312 -22.08 13.91 -2.86
CA GLY A 312 -21.87 14.78 -1.70
C GLY A 312 -20.82 15.88 -1.87
N PRO A 313 -20.52 16.61 -0.77
CA PRO A 313 -19.64 17.77 -0.80
C PRO A 313 -18.17 17.38 -0.95
N MET A 314 -17.35 18.36 -1.35
CA MET A 314 -15.90 18.22 -1.30
C MET A 314 -15.46 17.99 0.16
N PHE A 315 -14.50 17.09 0.35
CA PHE A 315 -13.88 16.82 1.64
C PHE A 315 -12.35 16.95 1.55
N GLY A 316 -11.75 17.21 2.70
CA GLY A 316 -10.33 17.05 2.97
C GLY A 316 -10.16 16.10 4.15
N THR A 317 -9.12 15.29 4.09
CA THR A 317 -8.72 14.39 5.17
C THR A 317 -7.21 14.47 5.36
N GLY A 318 -6.80 14.37 6.61
CA GLY A 318 -5.41 14.31 7.00
C GLY A 318 -5.26 13.42 8.21
N GLU A 319 -4.31 12.48 8.14
CA GLU A 319 -3.87 11.68 9.27
C GLU A 319 -2.36 11.69 9.38
N PHE A 320 -1.88 11.52 10.60
CA PHE A 320 -0.47 11.36 10.90
C PHE A 320 -0.27 10.33 12.00
N SER A 321 0.89 9.68 11.98
CA SER A 321 1.38 8.83 13.05
C SER A 321 2.84 9.17 13.32
N TRP A 322 3.18 9.41 14.58
CA TRP A 322 4.49 9.85 15.02
C TRP A 322 5.02 8.92 16.12
N GLY A 323 6.21 8.35 15.91
CA GLY A 323 6.94 7.62 16.94
C GLY A 323 7.66 8.59 17.86
N VAL A 324 7.07 8.88 19.03
CA VAL A 324 7.56 9.89 19.98
C VAL A 324 8.80 9.39 20.73
N SER A 325 8.80 8.12 21.17
CA SER A 325 9.90 7.52 21.93
C SER A 325 9.89 5.99 21.78
N ASN A 326 10.90 5.31 22.33
CA ASN A 326 11.01 3.85 22.28
C ASN A 326 9.74 3.18 22.83
N GLY A 327 8.90 2.69 21.91
CA GLY A 327 7.66 2.02 22.21
C GLY A 327 6.45 2.92 22.43
N TRP A 328 6.48 4.23 22.15
CA TRP A 328 5.28 5.07 22.14
C TRP A 328 5.07 5.72 20.79
N SER A 329 3.85 5.58 20.26
CA SER A 329 3.43 6.21 19.02
C SER A 329 2.12 6.97 19.25
N LEU A 330 2.06 8.21 18.78
CA LEU A 330 0.86 9.02 18.79
C LEU A 330 0.34 9.09 17.36
N TYR A 331 -0.95 8.86 17.17
CA TYR A 331 -1.57 9.00 15.87
C TYR A 331 -2.89 9.73 15.96
N GLY A 332 -3.29 10.35 14.87
CA GLY A 332 -4.52 11.11 14.82
C GLY A 332 -4.83 11.55 13.42
N GLY A 333 -6.08 11.91 13.21
CA GLY A 333 -6.50 12.41 11.91
C GLY A 333 -7.84 13.11 12.00
N GLY A 334 -8.20 13.77 10.92
CA GLY A 334 -9.47 14.44 10.79
C GLY A 334 -9.98 14.39 9.36
N VAL A 335 -11.30 14.29 9.23
CA VAL A 335 -12.04 14.44 7.98
C VAL A 335 -12.91 15.68 8.12
N ALA A 336 -12.83 16.59 7.16
CA ALA A 336 -13.66 17.78 7.10
C ALA A 336 -14.26 17.92 5.69
N GLY A 337 -15.59 17.91 5.57
CA GLY A 337 -16.25 18.03 4.28
C GLY A 337 -17.71 18.42 4.39
N GLY A 338 -18.02 19.68 4.10
CA GLY A 338 -19.37 20.24 4.12
C GLY A 338 -20.16 19.89 5.39
N ASP A 339 -21.04 18.91 5.25
CA ASP A 339 -21.97 18.42 6.28
C ASP A 339 -21.42 17.25 7.12
N TYR A 340 -20.24 16.71 6.83
CA TYR A 340 -19.62 15.62 7.59
C TYR A 340 -18.25 16.03 8.13
N ASN A 341 -18.03 15.81 9.42
CA ASN A 341 -16.74 16.03 10.07
C ASN A 341 -16.45 14.88 11.03
N ALA A 342 -15.20 14.44 11.07
CA ALA A 342 -14.74 13.45 12.04
C ALA A 342 -13.36 13.83 12.55
N LEU A 343 -13.10 13.57 13.83
CA LEU A 343 -11.80 13.76 14.47
C LEU A 343 -11.46 12.51 15.24
N ALA A 344 -10.24 12.01 15.05
CA ALA A 344 -9.76 10.81 15.70
C ALA A 344 -8.39 11.05 16.33
N LEU A 345 -8.21 10.51 17.53
CA LEU A 345 -6.95 10.56 18.26
C LEU A 345 -6.69 9.20 18.88
N GLY A 346 -5.45 8.74 18.81
CA GLY A 346 -5.04 7.46 19.33
C GLY A 346 -3.60 7.42 19.79
N VAL A 347 -3.32 6.43 20.63
CA VAL A 347 -2.01 6.15 21.16
C VAL A 347 -1.71 4.66 21.02
N GLY A 348 -0.52 4.36 20.54
CA GLY A 348 0.05 3.02 20.46
C GLY A 348 1.21 2.89 21.44
N ARG A 349 1.31 1.74 22.09
CA ARG A 349 2.46 1.38 22.92
C ARG A 349 2.97 -0.01 22.58
N ASP A 350 4.27 -0.10 22.33
CA ASP A 350 5.02 -1.34 22.32
C ASP A 350 5.34 -1.73 23.76
N LEU A 351 4.81 -2.87 24.18
CA LEU A 351 5.06 -3.47 25.49
C LEU A 351 6.16 -4.54 25.42
N MET A 352 6.93 -4.56 24.32
CA MET A 352 8.04 -5.48 24.07
C MET A 352 7.57 -6.94 24.20
N MET A 353 8.03 -7.67 25.23
CA MET A 353 7.67 -9.07 25.48
C MET A 353 6.16 -9.32 25.65
N PHE A 354 5.38 -8.27 25.94
CA PHE A 354 3.92 -8.37 26.09
C PHE A 354 3.16 -8.02 24.80
N GLY A 355 3.84 -7.70 23.70
CA GLY A 355 3.22 -7.32 22.43
C GLY A 355 2.97 -5.82 22.30
N ALA A 356 2.16 -5.44 21.32
CA ALA A 356 1.77 -4.06 21.03
C ALA A 356 0.29 -3.85 21.40
N LEU A 357 -0.02 -2.69 21.96
CA LEU A 357 -1.38 -2.26 22.29
C LEU A 357 -1.63 -0.88 21.68
N SER A 358 -2.75 -0.67 21.03
CA SER A 358 -3.19 0.66 20.59
C SER A 358 -4.64 0.93 20.96
N PHE A 359 -4.93 2.19 21.26
CA PHE A 359 -6.27 2.66 21.55
C PHE A 359 -6.52 3.96 20.80
N ASP A 360 -7.67 4.06 20.13
CA ASP A 360 -8.13 5.31 19.53
C ASP A 360 -9.60 5.58 19.81
N ALA A 361 -9.92 6.88 19.80
CA ALA A 361 -11.27 7.42 19.91
C ALA A 361 -11.53 8.34 18.73
N THR A 362 -12.65 8.11 18.04
CA THR A 362 -13.10 8.88 16.89
C THR A 362 -14.46 9.51 17.20
N GLN A 363 -14.54 10.83 17.13
CA GLN A 363 -15.79 11.57 17.22
C GLN A 363 -16.26 11.96 15.82
N SER A 364 -17.48 11.59 15.44
CA SER A 364 -18.12 12.00 14.19
C SER A 364 -19.23 13.02 14.45
N ARG A 365 -19.43 13.94 13.50
CA ARG A 365 -20.56 14.86 13.42
C ARG A 365 -21.05 14.91 11.97
N ALA A 366 -22.23 14.36 11.72
CA ALA A 366 -22.84 14.24 10.40
C ALA A 366 -24.16 15.00 10.35
N ASN A 367 -24.35 15.87 9.37
CA ASN A 367 -25.59 16.62 9.17
C ASN A 367 -26.37 16.02 7.99
N LEU A 368 -27.49 15.36 8.29
CA LEU A 368 -28.34 14.72 7.29
C LEU A 368 -29.54 15.63 6.97
N PRO A 369 -29.90 15.81 5.68
CA PRO A 369 -31.02 16.67 5.29
C PRO A 369 -32.36 16.32 5.96
N GLN A 370 -32.58 15.04 6.28
CA GLN A 370 -33.87 14.54 6.80
C GLN A 370 -33.88 14.30 8.32
N GLN A 371 -32.72 14.11 8.95
CA GLN A 371 -32.60 13.73 10.37
C GLN A 371 -31.87 14.79 11.22
N GLY A 372 -31.37 15.86 10.59
CA GLY A 372 -30.58 16.89 11.27
C GLY A 372 -29.16 16.42 11.60
N THR A 373 -28.55 17.06 12.59
CA THR A 373 -27.18 16.77 13.00
C THR A 373 -27.12 15.61 13.99
N LEU A 374 -26.40 14.55 13.61
CA LEU A 374 -26.05 13.42 14.46
C LEU A 374 -24.59 13.53 14.89
N SER A 375 -24.31 13.16 16.13
CA SER A 375 -22.96 13.15 16.70
C SER A 375 -22.81 11.95 17.60
N GLY A 376 -21.70 11.23 17.45
CA GLY A 376 -21.38 10.06 18.27
C GLY A 376 -19.91 9.66 18.16
N GLY A 377 -19.45 8.93 19.18
CA GLY A 377 -18.10 8.41 19.31
C GLY A 377 -17.94 6.95 18.89
N SER A 378 -16.76 6.58 18.43
CA SER A 378 -16.31 5.20 18.22
C SER A 378 -14.96 5.01 18.90
N TYR A 379 -14.78 3.88 19.58
CA TYR A 379 -13.60 3.57 20.37
C TYR A 379 -13.04 2.23 19.91
N ARG A 380 -11.76 2.20 19.54
CA ARG A 380 -11.09 1.00 19.06
C ARG A 380 -9.91 0.66 19.96
N LEU A 381 -9.83 -0.60 20.37
CA LEU A 381 -8.70 -1.19 21.08
C LEU A 381 -8.12 -2.31 20.22
N SER A 382 -6.82 -2.27 19.96
CA SER A 382 -6.13 -3.29 19.18
C SER A 382 -4.92 -3.82 19.93
N TYR A 383 -4.74 -5.13 19.92
CA TYR A 383 -3.64 -5.83 20.56
C TYR A 383 -3.00 -6.80 19.58
N SER A 384 -1.67 -6.91 19.61
CA SER A 384 -0.93 -7.86 18.79
C SER A 384 0.29 -8.39 19.52
N LYS A 385 0.60 -9.66 19.36
CA LYS A 385 1.78 -10.27 19.98
C LYS A 385 2.36 -11.39 19.13
N ARG A 386 3.64 -11.26 18.80
CA ARG A 386 4.44 -12.34 18.22
C ARG A 386 5.22 -13.06 19.33
N PHE A 387 5.17 -14.38 19.35
CA PHE A 387 5.94 -15.24 20.26
C PHE A 387 7.05 -15.92 19.47
N ASP A 388 8.25 -15.32 19.49
CA ASP A 388 9.40 -15.82 18.74
C ASP A 388 9.88 -17.20 19.25
N ASP A 389 9.74 -17.49 20.56
CA ASP A 389 10.22 -18.74 21.18
C ASP A 389 9.43 -19.99 20.76
N TYR A 390 8.18 -19.81 20.32
CA TYR A 390 7.25 -20.90 19.99
C TYR A 390 6.82 -20.89 18.52
N ASP A 391 7.47 -20.10 17.66
CA ASP A 391 7.03 -19.77 16.29
C ASP A 391 5.50 -19.54 16.21
N SER A 392 4.94 -18.91 17.25
CA SER A 392 3.50 -18.72 17.41
C SER A 392 3.21 -17.23 17.37
N GLN A 393 2.14 -16.82 16.71
CA GLN A 393 1.75 -15.42 16.63
C GLN A 393 0.27 -15.27 17.00
N VAL A 394 0.00 -14.52 18.07
CA VAL A 394 -1.33 -13.89 18.26
C VAL A 394 -1.30 -12.66 17.36
N THR A 395 -1.68 -12.84 16.10
CA THR A 395 -1.54 -11.80 15.08
C THR A 395 -2.32 -10.55 15.44
N PHE A 396 -3.57 -10.68 15.92
CA PHE A 396 -4.42 -9.53 16.21
C PHE A 396 -5.63 -9.87 17.11
N ALA A 397 -5.89 -9.05 18.11
CA ALA A 397 -7.18 -8.97 18.81
C ALA A 397 -7.66 -7.51 18.78
N GLY A 398 -8.76 -7.25 18.06
CA GLY A 398 -9.37 -5.93 17.91
C GLY A 398 -10.77 -5.87 18.49
N TYR A 399 -11.09 -4.79 19.18
CA TYR A 399 -12.44 -4.47 19.65
C TYR A 399 -12.80 -3.04 19.26
N ARG A 400 -13.88 -2.85 18.50
CA ARG A 400 -14.45 -1.53 18.19
C ARG A 400 -15.85 -1.44 18.77
N PHE A 401 -16.10 -0.39 19.54
CA PHE A 401 -17.42 -0.02 20.05
C PHE A 401 -17.82 1.33 19.45
N SER A 402 -19.02 1.41 18.87
CA SER A 402 -19.55 2.63 18.27
C SER A 402 -20.87 3.00 18.92
N GLU A 403 -20.99 4.27 19.32
CA GLU A 403 -22.22 4.83 19.84
C GLU A 403 -23.33 4.82 18.79
N ARG A 404 -24.58 4.84 19.24
CA ARG A 404 -25.74 4.80 18.33
C ARG A 404 -25.70 5.92 17.29
N ASN A 405 -25.18 7.11 17.58
CA ASN A 405 -25.20 8.24 16.65
C ASN A 405 -23.86 8.41 15.89
N TYR A 406 -22.90 7.52 16.10
CA TYR A 406 -21.68 7.50 15.32
C TYR A 406 -21.99 7.11 13.88
N MET A 407 -21.35 7.80 12.93
CA MET A 407 -21.40 7.47 11.51
C MET A 407 -20.01 7.59 10.88
N SER A 408 -19.60 6.56 10.14
CA SER A 408 -18.46 6.68 9.23
C SER A 408 -18.83 7.52 8.00
N MET A 409 -17.82 7.94 7.23
CA MET A 409 -18.08 8.74 6.03
C MET A 409 -18.87 7.95 4.98
N GLY A 410 -18.60 6.65 4.84
CA GLY A 410 -19.37 5.75 3.98
C GLY A 410 -20.84 5.66 4.41
N GLU A 411 -21.09 5.40 5.70
CA GLU A 411 -22.46 5.35 6.25
C GLU A 411 -23.21 6.69 6.09
N TYR A 412 -22.51 7.82 6.19
CA TYR A 412 -23.10 9.14 5.95
C TYR A 412 -23.50 9.33 4.47
N LEU A 413 -22.65 8.93 3.52
CA LEU A 413 -22.94 9.03 2.09
C LEU A 413 -24.11 8.12 1.71
N ASP A 414 -24.11 6.88 2.20
CA ASP A 414 -25.21 5.93 1.98
C ASP A 414 -26.53 6.48 2.57
N ALA A 415 -26.51 6.97 3.81
CA ALA A 415 -27.69 7.56 4.44
C ALA A 415 -28.20 8.83 3.74
N ARG A 416 -27.29 9.61 3.14
CA ARG A 416 -27.64 10.79 2.33
C ARG A 416 -28.29 10.40 1.00
N ARG A 417 -27.80 9.32 0.36
CA ARG A 417 -28.30 8.81 -0.92
C ARG A 417 -29.65 8.11 -0.78
N ASP A 418 -29.74 7.20 0.18
CA ASP A 418 -30.91 6.31 0.34
C ASP A 418 -31.97 6.89 1.27
N GLY A 419 -31.67 8.00 1.96
CA GLY A 419 -32.57 8.66 2.93
C GLY A 419 -32.85 7.84 4.19
N THR A 420 -32.29 6.64 4.29
CA THR A 420 -32.46 5.77 5.45
C THR A 420 -31.11 5.31 5.96
N ARG A 421 -31.02 5.16 7.29
CA ARG A 421 -29.84 4.58 7.91
C ARG A 421 -29.99 3.08 7.95
N THR A 422 -29.12 2.38 7.24
CA THR A 422 -29.04 0.92 7.23
C THR A 422 -27.67 0.50 7.79
N ASN A 423 -27.63 -0.62 8.53
CA ASN A 423 -26.41 -1.33 8.90
C ASN A 423 -25.34 -0.58 9.75
N SER A 424 -25.73 0.17 10.78
CA SER A 424 -24.75 0.71 11.73
C SER A 424 -24.18 -0.38 12.66
N SER A 425 -22.88 -0.60 12.59
CA SER A 425 -22.20 -1.53 13.50
C SER A 425 -22.11 -0.93 14.92
N LYS A 426 -22.56 -1.68 15.92
CA LYS A 426 -22.44 -1.28 17.34
C LYS A 426 -21.13 -1.77 17.92
N GLU A 427 -20.82 -3.04 17.69
CA GLU A 427 -19.66 -3.72 18.25
C GLU A 427 -19.04 -4.61 17.17
N MET A 428 -17.72 -4.58 17.06
CA MET A 428 -16.94 -5.46 16.19
C MET A 428 -15.80 -6.09 17.00
N TYR A 429 -15.74 -7.41 16.98
CA TYR A 429 -14.71 -8.20 17.64
C TYR A 429 -13.97 -9.01 16.59
N THR A 430 -12.64 -8.90 16.57
CA THR A 430 -11.79 -9.65 15.64
C THR A 430 -10.67 -10.30 16.43
N ILE A 431 -10.52 -11.62 16.32
CA ILE A 431 -9.44 -12.37 16.97
C ILE A 431 -8.81 -13.27 15.92
N THR A 432 -7.50 -13.16 15.74
CA THR A 432 -6.70 -13.97 14.84
C THR A 432 -5.50 -14.53 15.58
N PHE A 433 -5.38 -15.86 15.57
CA PHE A 433 -4.31 -16.60 16.20
C PHE A 433 -3.75 -17.62 15.23
N ASN A 434 -2.45 -17.57 14.98
CA ASN A 434 -1.74 -18.53 14.14
C ASN A 434 -0.60 -19.14 14.94
N GLN A 435 -0.57 -20.46 15.06
CA GLN A 435 0.49 -21.19 15.74
C GLN A 435 1.17 -22.16 14.76
N GLN A 436 2.48 -22.02 14.59
CA GLN A 436 3.27 -22.98 13.84
C GLN A 436 3.81 -24.03 14.80
N PHE A 437 3.43 -25.29 14.58
CA PHE A 437 4.05 -26.41 15.27
C PHE A 437 5.25 -26.85 14.44
N ARG A 438 6.46 -26.76 15.00
CA ARG A 438 7.64 -27.38 14.38
C ARG A 438 7.47 -28.90 14.41
N ASP A 439 7.79 -29.57 13.31
CA ASP A 439 7.85 -31.04 13.30
C ASP A 439 8.82 -31.51 14.39
N LEU A 440 8.39 -32.51 15.16
CA LEU A 440 9.16 -33.15 16.22
C LEU A 440 10.21 -34.11 15.63
N GLY A 441 11.05 -33.63 14.69
CA GLY A 441 12.18 -34.39 14.15
C GLY A 441 11.82 -35.46 13.13
#